data_AF-A0A815NNU5-F1
#
_entry.id   AF-A0A815NNU5-F1
#
_cell.length_a   1.000
_cell.length_b   1.000
_cell.length_c   1.000
_cell.angle_alpha   90.00
_cell.angle_beta   90.00
_cell.angle_gamma   90.00
#
_symmetry.space_group_name_H-M   'P 1'
#
loop_
_entity.id
_entity.type
_entity.pdbx_description
1 polymer ?
#
loop_
_entity_poly.entity_id
_entity_poly.type
_entity_poly.pdbx_seq_one_letter_code
_entity_poly.pdbx_strand_id
1 'polypeptide(L)'
;MSSYLSNTKKFKLSMPTIGELHEVYSNDPNGLSQTINSIYDRIENEGLKPIWISIVPREKALQRVEELLSICQDDRGAYPLFGIPFAVKDNIDVIDLKTTAACSSFADEKATKSAFVVCKLEEAGAIVIGKTNMDQFATGLVGTRSPFGICSSVFDKNFISGGSSSGSAVSVGNGLVTFALGTDTAGSGRVPAMFNNVIGMKPTRGLLSCSGVVPACRIPTAPRTFTIDQIQQSPIEHNTQLGFYTNFVNLLDLTAIALPAGLRQDHLPFGVTFISHSFTDQALLLLADRLHRCLSTFIGYSTTHLLSNTQKLSMKENDEQWNCFLIGVVGAHLSDLPLNYQLIERNARFVRKCRTHQEYRLYALSNTNPCKPGLIRVTGSRGPGIEIEIWAIPNEHLASFVNLIPSPLTIGNILLDDGQSVKGFLVEPSGTETAKDITQFGGWKAYLNASEG
;
A
#
# COMPACT_ATOMS: atom_id res chain seq x y z
N MET A 1 8.41 -36.45 -27.12
CA MET A 1 8.77 -35.85 -25.82
C MET A 1 10.26 -35.93 -25.48
N SER A 2 11.01 -36.95 -25.93
CA SER A 2 12.43 -37.14 -25.52
C SER A 2 13.48 -36.26 -26.23
N SER A 3 13.16 -35.52 -27.30
CA SER A 3 14.15 -34.74 -28.07
C SER A 3 14.29 -33.26 -27.66
N TYR A 4 13.31 -32.70 -26.93
CA TYR A 4 13.32 -31.28 -26.51
C TYR A 4 14.22 -30.97 -25.31
N LEU A 5 14.72 -32.00 -24.60
CA LEU A 5 15.55 -31.85 -23.40
C LEU A 5 17.06 -31.92 -23.67
N SER A 6 17.48 -32.12 -24.93
CA SER A 6 18.90 -32.38 -25.27
C SER A 6 19.77 -31.14 -25.42
N ASN A 7 19.21 -29.93 -25.25
CA ASN A 7 19.95 -28.67 -25.46
C ASN A 7 19.88 -27.74 -24.23
N THR A 8 19.92 -28.32 -23.02
CA THR A 8 19.97 -27.55 -21.78
C THR A 8 21.31 -26.81 -21.67
N LYS A 9 21.33 -25.56 -22.14
CA LYS A 9 22.17 -24.53 -21.51
C LYS A 9 21.94 -24.68 -20.01
N LYS A 10 23.01 -24.98 -19.24
CA LYS A 10 22.96 -25.04 -17.78
C LYS A 10 22.32 -23.75 -17.27
N PHE A 11 21.07 -23.82 -16.81
CA PHE A 11 20.41 -22.71 -16.13
C PHE A 11 21.15 -22.50 -14.80
N LYS A 12 22.05 -21.54 -14.74
CA LYS A 12 22.58 -21.01 -13.49
C LYS A 12 21.47 -20.17 -12.85
N LEU A 13 20.49 -20.82 -12.22
CA LEU A 13 19.70 -20.16 -11.18
C LEU A 13 20.67 -19.92 -10.02
N SER A 14 21.02 -18.65 -9.77
CA SER A 14 21.93 -18.30 -8.68
C SER A 14 21.31 -17.29 -7.72
N MET A 15 19.99 -17.36 -7.50
CA MET A 15 19.41 -16.76 -6.29
C MET A 15 18.88 -17.86 -5.38
N PRO A 16 19.44 -17.98 -4.17
CA PRO A 16 19.00 -18.96 -3.20
C PRO A 16 17.59 -18.68 -2.67
N THR A 17 16.93 -19.73 -2.20
CA THR A 17 15.67 -19.65 -1.46
C THR A 17 15.82 -18.85 -0.16
N ILE A 18 14.71 -18.53 0.50
CA ILE A 18 14.74 -17.83 1.81
C ILE A 18 15.60 -18.59 2.82
N GLY A 19 15.43 -19.92 2.91
CA GLY A 19 16.19 -20.76 3.83
C GLY A 19 17.69 -20.75 3.54
N GLU A 20 18.07 -20.93 2.26
CA GLU A 20 19.47 -20.91 1.85
C GLU A 20 20.12 -19.54 2.07
N LEU A 21 19.39 -18.43 1.85
CA LEU A 21 19.90 -17.09 2.17
C LEU A 21 20.11 -16.89 3.66
N HIS A 22 19.17 -17.34 4.51
CA HIS A 22 19.38 -17.29 5.96
C HIS A 22 20.59 -18.12 6.40
N GLU A 23 20.83 -19.29 5.80
CA GLU A 23 22.04 -20.08 6.05
C GLU A 23 23.31 -19.33 5.62
N VAL A 24 23.31 -18.68 4.45
CA VAL A 24 24.43 -17.83 4.00
C VAL A 24 24.67 -16.70 4.99
N TYR A 25 23.63 -15.99 5.43
CA TYR A 25 23.77 -14.85 6.34
C TYR A 25 24.19 -15.25 7.75
N SER A 26 23.91 -16.50 8.15
CA SER A 26 24.32 -17.04 9.43
C SER A 26 25.78 -17.51 9.43
N ASN A 27 26.27 -17.98 8.27
CA ASN A 27 27.62 -18.54 8.13
C ASN A 27 28.66 -17.53 7.64
N ASP A 28 28.26 -16.49 6.91
CA ASP A 28 29.14 -15.42 6.42
C ASP A 28 28.64 -14.05 6.91
N PRO A 29 29.42 -13.37 7.78
CA PRO A 29 29.12 -12.00 8.23
C PRO A 29 28.94 -10.98 7.09
N ASN A 30 29.54 -11.23 5.92
CA ASN A 30 29.41 -10.37 4.74
C ASN A 30 28.33 -10.86 3.76
N GLY A 31 27.70 -12.00 4.02
CA GLY A 31 26.79 -12.66 3.08
C GLY A 31 25.63 -11.77 2.66
N LEU A 32 25.01 -11.06 3.60
CA LEU A 32 23.90 -10.14 3.31
C LEU A 32 24.35 -8.99 2.38
N SER A 33 25.43 -8.30 2.73
CA SER A 33 25.97 -7.20 1.93
C SER A 33 26.39 -7.68 0.54
N GLN A 34 27.02 -8.85 0.44
CA GLN A 34 27.41 -9.44 -0.85
C GLN A 34 26.19 -9.81 -1.71
N THR A 35 25.16 -10.41 -1.12
CA THR A 35 23.92 -10.75 -1.83
C THR A 35 23.27 -9.49 -2.40
N ILE A 36 23.07 -8.45 -1.60
CA ILE A 36 22.44 -7.22 -2.08
C ILE A 36 23.31 -6.54 -3.15
N ASN A 37 24.62 -6.39 -2.94
CA ASN A 37 25.51 -5.81 -3.93
C ASN A 37 25.48 -6.58 -5.26
N SER A 38 25.47 -7.92 -5.23
CA SER A 38 25.44 -8.74 -6.45
C SER A 38 24.17 -8.51 -7.29
N ILE A 39 23.03 -8.22 -6.65
CA ILE A 39 21.77 -7.88 -7.34
C ILE A 39 21.92 -6.54 -8.05
N TYR A 40 22.44 -5.52 -7.36
CA TYR A 40 22.69 -4.21 -7.95
C TYR A 40 23.71 -4.27 -9.09
N ASP A 41 24.82 -4.97 -8.91
CA ASP A 41 25.83 -5.17 -9.95
C ASP A 41 25.20 -5.83 -11.19
N ARG A 42 24.31 -6.81 -11.01
CA ARG A 42 23.62 -7.46 -12.12
C ARG A 42 22.65 -6.52 -12.83
N ILE A 43 21.89 -5.71 -12.09
CA ILE A 43 20.97 -4.73 -12.66
C ILE A 43 21.72 -3.63 -13.42
N GLU A 44 22.85 -3.16 -12.89
CA GLU A 44 23.71 -2.16 -13.54
C GLU A 44 24.31 -2.71 -14.84
N ASN A 45 24.72 -3.99 -14.87
CA ASN A 45 25.27 -4.64 -16.06
C ASN A 45 24.21 -5.00 -17.12
N GLU A 46 23.02 -5.46 -16.72
CA GLU A 46 21.96 -5.90 -17.64
C GLU A 46 21.03 -4.75 -18.07
N GLY A 47 20.98 -3.66 -17.29
CA GLY A 47 20.09 -2.53 -17.48
C GLY A 47 18.71 -2.73 -16.87
N LEU A 48 17.97 -1.62 -16.72
CA LEU A 48 16.64 -1.64 -16.08
C LEU A 48 15.59 -2.36 -16.93
N LYS A 49 15.56 -2.10 -18.24
CA LYS A 49 14.49 -2.57 -19.13
C LYS A 49 14.78 -3.99 -19.63
N PRO A 50 13.76 -4.85 -19.79
CA PRO A 50 12.33 -4.53 -19.64
C PRO A 50 11.77 -4.84 -18.24
N ILE A 51 12.56 -5.35 -17.30
CA ILE A 51 12.08 -5.93 -16.03
C ILE A 51 11.71 -4.85 -15.02
N TRP A 52 12.51 -3.79 -14.93
CA TRP A 52 12.41 -2.73 -13.93
C TRP A 52 11.94 -1.42 -14.57
N ILE A 53 11.00 -0.74 -13.90
CA ILE A 53 10.64 0.64 -14.22
C ILE A 53 11.52 1.60 -13.42
N SER A 54 11.74 1.30 -12.14
CA SER A 54 12.64 2.05 -11.27
C SER A 54 13.25 1.14 -10.21
N ILE A 55 14.38 1.56 -9.64
CA ILE A 55 15.15 0.83 -8.64
C ILE A 55 15.30 1.71 -7.41
N VAL A 56 15.24 1.10 -6.23
CA VAL A 56 15.61 1.77 -4.98
C VAL A 56 17.09 2.12 -5.07
N PRO A 57 17.52 3.37 -4.83
CA PRO A 57 18.94 3.73 -4.88
C PRO A 57 19.79 2.77 -4.06
N ARG A 58 20.95 2.35 -4.60
CA ARG A 58 21.82 1.34 -3.99
C ARG A 58 22.20 1.73 -2.56
N GLU A 59 22.45 3.01 -2.34
CA GLU A 59 22.80 3.57 -1.04
C GLU A 59 21.69 3.33 -0.01
N LYS A 60 20.41 3.45 -0.40
CA LYS A 60 19.27 3.19 0.50
C LYS A 60 19.12 1.71 0.84
N ALA A 61 19.33 0.82 -0.13
CA ALA A 61 19.30 -0.61 0.13
C ALA A 61 20.46 -1.04 1.03
N LEU A 62 21.65 -0.46 0.86
CA LEU A 62 22.80 -0.72 1.74
C LEU A 62 22.62 -0.12 3.14
N GLN A 63 21.98 1.05 3.27
CA GLN A 63 21.57 1.57 4.57
C GLN A 63 20.63 0.58 5.29
N ARG A 64 19.67 -0.02 4.57
CA ARG A 64 18.80 -1.06 5.13
C ARG A 64 19.58 -2.32 5.54
N VAL A 65 20.62 -2.68 4.80
CA VAL A 65 21.54 -3.77 5.19
C VAL A 65 22.25 -3.44 6.50
N GLU A 66 22.78 -2.23 6.66
CA GLU A 66 23.43 -1.79 7.91
C GLU A 66 22.47 -1.83 9.10
N GLU A 67 21.24 -1.35 8.92
CA GLU A 67 20.18 -1.43 9.94
C GLU A 67 19.91 -2.89 10.36
N LEU A 68 19.80 -3.82 9.41
CA LEU A 68 19.57 -5.23 9.70
C LEU A 68 20.78 -5.88 10.38
N LEU A 69 22.01 -5.54 9.97
CA LEU A 69 23.23 -6.07 10.58
C LEU A 69 23.44 -5.55 12.01
N SER A 70 22.88 -4.39 12.35
CA SER A 70 22.90 -3.85 13.73
C SER A 70 22.07 -4.66 14.72
N ILE A 71 21.15 -5.50 14.23
CA ILE A 71 20.35 -6.41 15.06
C ILE A 71 21.25 -7.56 15.55
N CYS A 72 21.25 -7.77 16.87
CA CYS A 72 21.98 -8.85 17.52
C CYS A 72 21.63 -10.19 16.87
N GLN A 73 22.63 -11.07 16.68
CA GLN A 73 22.45 -12.34 15.98
C GLN A 73 21.34 -13.20 16.60
N ASP A 74 21.22 -13.20 17.93
CA ASP A 74 20.20 -13.95 18.67
C ASP A 74 18.77 -13.42 18.43
N ASP A 75 18.62 -12.13 18.10
CA ASP A 75 17.32 -11.49 17.88
C ASP A 75 16.85 -11.58 16.42
N ARG A 76 17.72 -11.97 15.49
CA ARG A 76 17.40 -12.06 14.04
C ARG A 76 16.28 -13.05 13.76
N GLY A 77 16.07 -14.04 14.62
CA GLY A 77 14.97 -15.00 14.52
C GLY A 77 13.57 -14.39 14.55
N ALA A 78 13.42 -13.15 15.05
CA ALA A 78 12.15 -12.41 15.03
C ALA A 78 11.78 -11.88 13.63
N TYR A 79 12.70 -11.93 12.66
CA TYR A 79 12.55 -11.38 11.32
C TYR A 79 12.50 -12.51 10.29
N PRO A 80 11.30 -13.04 9.96
CA PRO A 80 11.18 -14.21 9.09
C PRO A 80 11.65 -13.97 7.65
N LEU A 81 11.90 -12.71 7.26
CA LEU A 81 12.43 -12.31 5.97
C LEU A 81 13.75 -11.53 6.10
N PHE A 82 14.53 -11.78 7.17
CA PHE A 82 15.78 -11.07 7.44
C PHE A 82 16.70 -11.01 6.22
N GLY A 83 16.86 -9.81 5.66
CA GLY A 83 17.76 -9.55 4.54
C GLY A 83 17.31 -10.16 3.20
N ILE A 84 16.06 -10.60 3.09
CA ILE A 84 15.55 -11.23 1.86
C ILE A 84 15.20 -10.16 0.82
N PRO A 85 15.83 -10.16 -0.37
CA PRO A 85 15.54 -9.19 -1.42
C PRO A 85 14.23 -9.51 -2.14
N PHE A 86 13.40 -8.49 -2.33
CA PHE A 86 12.13 -8.62 -3.05
C PHE A 86 11.83 -7.47 -3.99
N ALA A 87 10.95 -7.72 -4.96
CA ALA A 87 10.52 -6.73 -5.94
C ALA A 87 9.04 -6.40 -5.81
N VAL A 88 8.64 -5.21 -6.26
CA VAL A 88 7.26 -4.72 -6.11
C VAL A 88 6.72 -4.23 -7.45
N LYS A 89 5.56 -4.72 -7.89
CA LYS A 89 4.92 -4.22 -9.12
C LYS A 89 4.66 -2.72 -9.06
N ASP A 90 4.88 -2.01 -10.18
CA ASP A 90 4.82 -0.54 -10.21
C ASP A 90 3.41 0.08 -10.10
N ASN A 91 2.41 -0.68 -9.68
CA ASN A 91 1.13 -0.17 -9.21
C ASN A 91 0.97 -0.24 -7.69
N ILE A 92 2.02 -0.60 -6.96
CA ILE A 92 2.07 -0.66 -5.50
C ILE A 92 3.09 0.40 -5.05
N ASP A 93 2.75 1.19 -4.04
CA ASP A 93 3.58 2.28 -3.54
C ASP A 93 4.81 1.76 -2.79
N VAL A 94 5.95 2.39 -3.08
CA VAL A 94 7.21 2.27 -2.33
C VAL A 94 7.69 3.69 -2.10
N ILE A 95 7.99 4.04 -0.86
CA ILE A 95 8.41 5.39 -0.47
C ILE A 95 9.58 5.89 -1.34
N ASP A 96 9.56 7.18 -1.67
CA ASP A 96 10.56 7.88 -2.48
C ASP A 96 10.71 7.42 -3.94
N LEU A 97 9.90 6.45 -4.38
CA LEU A 97 9.77 6.05 -5.78
C LEU A 97 8.42 6.52 -6.34
N LYS A 98 8.38 6.74 -7.65
CA LYS A 98 7.12 7.00 -8.36
C LYS A 98 6.35 5.70 -8.53
N THR A 99 5.02 5.77 -8.44
CA THR A 99 4.12 4.66 -8.79
C THR A 99 3.46 5.01 -10.11
N THR A 100 3.99 4.51 -11.22
CA THR A 100 3.57 4.94 -12.56
C THR A 100 2.48 4.07 -13.16
N ALA A 101 2.26 2.87 -12.62
CA ALA A 101 1.41 1.83 -13.23
C ALA A 101 1.75 1.59 -14.72
N ALA A 102 3.04 1.64 -15.06
CA ALA A 102 3.58 1.61 -16.42
C ALA A 102 3.03 2.72 -17.35
N CYS A 103 2.68 3.88 -16.79
CA CYS A 103 2.31 5.09 -17.51
C CYS A 103 3.11 6.27 -16.97
N SER A 104 4.13 6.73 -17.70
CA SER A 104 5.06 7.76 -17.21
C SER A 104 4.38 9.09 -16.85
N SER A 105 3.27 9.43 -17.50
CA SER A 105 2.49 10.65 -17.24
C SER A 105 1.45 10.48 -16.13
N PHE A 106 1.34 9.32 -15.48
CA PHE A 106 0.38 9.09 -14.41
C PHE A 106 0.81 9.69 -13.07
N ALA A 107 2.13 9.73 -12.81
CA ALA A 107 2.68 10.18 -11.54
C ALA A 107 3.85 11.15 -11.75
N ASP A 108 3.62 12.41 -11.38
CA ASP A 108 4.66 13.44 -11.33
C ASP A 108 5.45 13.39 -10.02
N GLU A 109 4.80 12.99 -8.93
CA GLU A 109 5.35 12.96 -7.58
C GLU A 109 5.75 11.55 -7.13
N LYS A 110 6.69 11.49 -6.17
CA LYS A 110 7.07 10.25 -5.48
C LYS A 110 6.08 9.93 -4.36
N ALA A 111 5.93 8.64 -4.04
CA ALA A 111 5.12 8.23 -2.91
C ALA A 111 5.75 8.71 -1.59
N THR A 112 4.95 9.32 -0.73
CA THR A 112 5.38 9.78 0.60
C THR A 112 5.38 8.67 1.65
N LYS A 113 4.79 7.52 1.34
CA LYS A 113 4.77 6.31 2.17
C LYS A 113 4.70 5.07 1.29
N SER A 114 5.32 3.98 1.72
CA SER A 114 5.15 2.66 1.11
C SER A 114 3.74 2.11 1.36
N ALA A 115 3.28 1.22 0.46
CA ALA A 115 2.03 0.48 0.64
C ALA A 115 2.06 -0.35 1.92
N PHE A 116 0.89 -0.60 2.53
CA PHE A 116 0.81 -1.34 3.80
C PHE A 116 1.51 -2.71 3.73
N VAL A 117 1.33 -3.43 2.63
CA VAL A 117 1.97 -4.73 2.39
C VAL A 117 3.49 -4.64 2.23
N VAL A 118 4.01 -3.53 1.69
CA VAL A 118 5.46 -3.29 1.57
C VAL A 118 6.04 -3.01 2.96
N CYS A 119 5.40 -2.13 3.75
CA CYS A 119 5.80 -1.89 5.14
C CYS A 119 5.86 -3.19 5.96
N LYS A 120 4.84 -4.05 5.85
CA LYS A 120 4.80 -5.33 6.56
C LYS A 120 5.94 -6.28 6.19
N LEU A 121 6.37 -6.27 4.93
CA LEU A 121 7.51 -7.08 4.47
C LEU A 121 8.84 -6.51 4.97
N GLU A 122 9.00 -5.19 4.92
CA GLU A 122 10.21 -4.52 5.43
C GLU A 122 10.32 -4.65 6.96
N GLU A 123 9.20 -4.54 7.69
CA GLU A 123 9.10 -4.83 9.13
C GLU A 123 9.51 -6.27 9.46
N ALA A 124 9.18 -7.23 8.58
CA ALA A 124 9.60 -8.63 8.70
C ALA A 124 11.08 -8.87 8.30
N GLY A 125 11.81 -7.83 7.91
CA GLY A 125 13.25 -7.87 7.61
C GLY A 125 13.60 -7.87 6.11
N ALA A 126 12.62 -7.83 5.21
CA ALA A 126 12.87 -7.88 3.77
C ALA A 126 13.45 -6.56 3.24
N ILE A 127 14.14 -6.62 2.09
CA ILE A 127 14.74 -5.47 1.41
C ILE A 127 14.12 -5.30 0.03
N VAL A 128 13.43 -4.18 -0.19
CA VAL A 128 12.84 -3.87 -1.50
C VAL A 128 13.93 -3.40 -2.47
N ILE A 129 14.02 -4.06 -3.64
CA ILE A 129 15.01 -3.75 -4.67
C ILE A 129 14.48 -2.71 -5.66
N GLY A 130 13.20 -2.77 -6.03
CA GLY A 130 12.66 -1.83 -7.00
C GLY A 130 11.25 -2.12 -7.49
N LYS A 131 10.80 -1.24 -8.39
CA LYS A 131 9.48 -1.28 -9.04
C LYS A 131 9.57 -2.04 -10.35
N THR A 132 8.85 -3.16 -10.44
CA THR A 132 8.86 -4.00 -11.64
C THR A 132 7.83 -3.56 -12.68
N ASN A 133 8.17 -3.78 -13.94
CA ASN A 133 7.34 -3.50 -15.09
C ASN A 133 6.05 -4.34 -15.09
N MET A 134 5.06 -3.87 -15.82
CA MET A 134 3.70 -4.41 -15.84
C MET A 134 2.96 -4.00 -17.13
N ASP A 135 1.91 -4.74 -17.51
CA ASP A 135 0.95 -4.19 -18.47
C ASP A 135 0.33 -2.91 -17.86
N GLN A 136 0.27 -1.84 -18.65
CA GLN A 136 -0.14 -0.51 -18.21
C GLN A 136 -1.50 -0.54 -17.51
N PHE A 137 -1.59 0.13 -16.34
CA PHE A 137 -2.73 0.12 -15.42
C PHE A 137 -3.20 -1.27 -15.02
N ALA A 138 -2.27 -2.22 -14.95
CA ALA A 138 -2.49 -3.63 -14.69
C ALA A 138 -3.46 -4.31 -15.67
N THR A 139 -3.65 -3.74 -16.86
CA THR A 139 -4.69 -4.13 -17.82
C THR A 139 -4.13 -5.04 -18.92
N GLY A 140 -3.98 -6.32 -18.59
CA GLY A 140 -3.55 -7.33 -19.55
C GLY A 140 -3.13 -8.62 -18.87
N LEU A 141 -3.00 -9.68 -19.67
CA LEU A 141 -2.47 -10.97 -19.25
C LEU A 141 -1.21 -11.37 -20.05
N VAL A 142 -0.61 -10.41 -20.78
CA VAL A 142 0.41 -10.70 -21.80
C VAL A 142 1.78 -10.13 -21.47
N GLY A 143 1.88 -9.05 -20.69
CA GLY A 143 3.17 -8.44 -20.31
C GLY A 143 3.82 -7.60 -21.42
N THR A 144 3.09 -7.32 -22.51
CA THR A 144 3.57 -6.60 -23.69
C THR A 144 3.07 -5.15 -23.77
N ARG A 145 2.10 -4.76 -22.93
CA ARG A 145 1.39 -3.48 -23.01
C ARG A 145 2.04 -2.43 -22.11
N SER A 146 3.36 -2.25 -22.24
CA SER A 146 4.12 -1.28 -21.45
C SER A 146 5.02 -0.42 -22.34
N PRO A 147 4.99 0.92 -22.23
CA PRO A 147 5.95 1.79 -22.89
C PRO A 147 7.38 1.62 -22.34
N PHE A 148 7.55 0.93 -21.21
CA PHE A 148 8.86 0.62 -20.63
C PHE A 148 9.52 -0.61 -21.24
N GLY A 149 8.86 -1.27 -22.20
CA GLY A 149 9.38 -2.43 -22.92
C GLY A 149 8.61 -3.71 -22.60
N ILE A 150 8.84 -4.74 -23.42
CA ILE A 150 8.14 -6.03 -23.34
C ILE A 150 8.98 -7.01 -22.53
N CYS A 151 8.41 -7.52 -21.44
CA CYS A 151 9.01 -8.65 -20.71
C CYS A 151 8.74 -9.95 -21.48
N SER A 152 9.78 -10.70 -21.79
CA SER A 152 9.68 -12.05 -22.35
C SER A 152 9.76 -13.12 -21.27
N SER A 153 9.36 -14.35 -21.62
CA SER A 153 9.51 -15.52 -20.75
C SER A 153 10.98 -15.76 -20.43
N VAL A 154 11.27 -16.19 -19.19
CA VAL A 154 12.63 -16.55 -18.75
C VAL A 154 13.21 -17.77 -19.50
N PHE A 155 12.37 -18.54 -20.20
CA PHE A 155 12.80 -19.72 -20.96
C PHE A 155 13.17 -19.40 -22.41
N ASP A 156 12.47 -18.44 -23.04
CA ASP A 156 12.69 -18.06 -24.43
C ASP A 156 12.21 -16.62 -24.67
N LYS A 157 13.12 -15.79 -25.19
CA LYS A 157 12.87 -14.36 -25.45
C LYS A 157 11.80 -14.10 -26.52
N ASN A 158 11.46 -15.10 -27.34
CA ASN A 158 10.40 -15.01 -28.35
C ASN A 158 8.99 -15.21 -27.76
N PHE A 159 8.88 -15.68 -26.52
CA PHE A 159 7.60 -15.94 -25.86
C PHE A 159 7.29 -14.84 -24.83
N ILE A 160 6.01 -14.55 -24.66
CA ILE A 160 5.55 -13.56 -23.69
C ILE A 160 5.82 -14.01 -22.25
N SER A 161 6.16 -13.07 -21.38
CA SER A 161 6.25 -13.33 -19.93
C SER A 161 4.89 -13.59 -19.28
N GLY A 162 3.79 -13.19 -19.94
CA GLY A 162 2.49 -13.09 -19.30
C GLY A 162 2.37 -11.80 -18.47
N GLY A 163 1.16 -11.48 -18.02
CA GLY A 163 0.90 -10.21 -17.35
C GLY A 163 -0.34 -10.27 -16.46
N SER A 164 -0.74 -9.17 -15.82
CA SER A 164 -0.08 -7.86 -15.89
C SER A 164 1.14 -7.73 -14.98
N SER A 165 1.43 -8.70 -14.09
CA SER A 165 2.61 -8.66 -13.20
C SER A 165 3.86 -9.23 -13.88
N SER A 166 4.19 -8.71 -15.07
CA SER A 166 5.22 -9.27 -15.95
C SER A 166 6.62 -9.20 -15.35
N GLY A 167 7.08 -7.99 -14.99
CA GLY A 167 8.40 -7.80 -14.40
C GLY A 167 8.58 -8.51 -13.06
N SER A 168 7.50 -8.64 -12.27
CA SER A 168 7.51 -9.37 -10.99
C SER A 168 7.80 -10.86 -11.18
N ALA A 169 7.18 -11.50 -12.16
CA ALA A 169 7.42 -12.92 -12.43
C ALA A 169 8.78 -13.15 -13.08
N VAL A 170 9.20 -12.27 -13.99
CA VAL A 170 10.51 -12.37 -14.66
C VAL A 170 11.66 -12.11 -13.69
N SER A 171 11.51 -11.17 -12.74
CA SER A 171 12.56 -10.92 -11.74
C SER A 171 12.78 -12.11 -10.82
N VAL A 172 11.72 -12.80 -10.40
CA VAL A 172 11.83 -14.06 -9.64
C VAL A 172 12.36 -15.19 -10.52
N GLY A 173 11.80 -15.38 -11.72
CA GLY A 173 12.18 -16.48 -12.62
C GLY A 173 13.63 -16.43 -13.10
N ASN A 174 14.21 -15.23 -13.24
CA ASN A 174 15.64 -15.05 -13.56
C ASN A 174 16.57 -15.13 -12.33
N GLY A 175 16.00 -15.31 -11.14
CA GLY A 175 16.73 -15.22 -9.88
C GLY A 175 17.41 -13.86 -9.74
N LEU A 176 16.65 -12.76 -9.86
CA LEU A 176 17.11 -11.41 -9.48
C LEU A 176 16.71 -11.08 -8.03
N VAL A 177 15.57 -11.61 -7.60
CA VAL A 177 15.02 -11.48 -6.24
C VAL A 177 14.40 -12.79 -5.81
N THR A 178 14.24 -12.99 -4.51
CA THR A 178 13.70 -14.25 -3.95
C THR A 178 12.19 -14.35 -4.11
N PHE A 179 11.47 -13.23 -3.98
CA PHE A 179 10.04 -13.14 -4.25
C PHE A 179 9.64 -11.75 -4.78
N ALA A 180 8.41 -11.61 -5.27
CA ALA A 180 7.91 -10.34 -5.74
C ALA A 180 6.41 -10.17 -5.48
N LEU A 181 5.98 -8.93 -5.26
CA LEU A 181 4.57 -8.56 -5.20
C LEU A 181 4.03 -8.28 -6.60
N GLY A 182 2.91 -8.91 -6.93
CA GLY A 182 2.05 -8.60 -8.07
C GLY A 182 0.66 -8.18 -7.63
N THR A 183 -0.21 -7.90 -8.59
CA THR A 183 -1.65 -7.74 -8.37
C THR A 183 -2.41 -8.71 -9.26
N ASP A 184 -3.57 -9.19 -8.81
CA ASP A 184 -4.39 -10.14 -9.55
C ASP A 184 -5.88 -9.82 -9.41
N THR A 185 -6.46 -9.33 -10.51
CA THR A 185 -7.91 -9.22 -10.68
C THR A 185 -8.47 -10.43 -11.42
N ALA A 186 -7.90 -10.74 -12.59
CA ALA A 186 -8.42 -11.73 -13.54
C ALA A 186 -7.37 -12.73 -14.03
N GLY A 187 -6.23 -12.83 -13.33
CA GLY A 187 -5.14 -13.75 -13.68
C GLY A 187 -3.75 -13.14 -13.57
N SER A 188 -3.65 -11.85 -13.24
CA SER A 188 -2.40 -11.09 -13.34
C SER A 188 -1.28 -11.50 -12.40
N GLY A 189 -1.54 -12.34 -11.39
CA GLY A 189 -0.53 -12.98 -10.55
C GLY A 189 -0.38 -14.49 -10.82
N ARG A 190 -1.23 -15.08 -11.65
CA ARG A 190 -1.28 -16.53 -11.95
C ARG A 190 -0.73 -16.87 -13.33
N VAL A 191 -1.12 -16.11 -14.36
CA VAL A 191 -0.63 -16.31 -15.74
C VAL A 191 0.88 -16.11 -15.87
N PRO A 192 1.46 -14.97 -15.42
CA PRO A 192 2.91 -14.76 -15.55
C PRO A 192 3.71 -15.73 -14.67
N ALA A 193 3.13 -16.23 -13.57
CA ALA A 193 3.75 -17.25 -12.76
C ALA A 193 3.97 -18.56 -13.56
N MET A 194 2.94 -19.04 -14.26
CA MET A 194 3.04 -20.24 -15.10
C MET A 194 4.05 -20.09 -16.25
N PHE A 195 4.07 -18.95 -16.94
CA PHE A 195 4.95 -18.75 -18.10
C PHE A 195 6.43 -18.55 -17.72
N ASN A 196 6.73 -18.31 -16.44
CA ASN A 196 8.08 -18.17 -15.93
C ASN A 196 8.44 -19.25 -14.91
N ASN A 197 7.61 -20.29 -14.77
CA ASN A 197 7.82 -21.41 -13.85
C ASN A 197 8.10 -20.96 -12.40
N VAL A 198 7.31 -20.00 -11.91
CA VAL A 198 7.32 -19.54 -10.52
C VAL A 198 5.95 -19.79 -9.88
N ILE A 199 5.89 -19.76 -8.56
CA ILE A 199 4.63 -19.96 -7.82
C ILE A 199 3.86 -18.64 -7.77
N GLY A 200 2.61 -18.65 -8.26
CA GLY A 200 1.71 -17.50 -8.20
C GLY A 200 0.62 -17.70 -7.16
N MET A 201 0.76 -17.09 -5.98
CA MET A 201 -0.27 -17.12 -4.94
C MET A 201 -1.24 -15.95 -5.13
N LYS A 202 -2.54 -16.24 -5.24
CA LYS A 202 -3.62 -15.25 -5.21
C LYS A 202 -4.40 -15.38 -3.90
N PRO A 203 -4.07 -14.61 -2.84
CA PRO A 203 -4.70 -14.74 -1.53
C PRO A 203 -6.21 -14.50 -1.55
N THR A 204 -6.91 -14.96 -0.51
CA THR A 204 -8.32 -14.63 -0.28
C THR A 204 -8.51 -13.10 -0.32
N ARG A 205 -9.58 -12.62 -0.96
CA ARG A 205 -9.86 -11.18 -1.04
C ARG A 205 -9.95 -10.59 0.37
N GLY A 206 -9.37 -9.41 0.57
CA GLY A 206 -9.35 -8.71 1.86
C GLY A 206 -8.26 -9.16 2.83
N LEU A 207 -7.59 -10.31 2.60
CA LEU A 207 -6.52 -10.79 3.48
C LEU A 207 -5.29 -9.87 3.46
N LEU A 208 -4.93 -9.37 2.27
CA LEU A 208 -3.87 -8.38 2.10
C LEU A 208 -4.51 -7.02 1.83
N SER A 209 -4.04 -6.00 2.57
CA SER A 209 -4.50 -4.62 2.38
C SER A 209 -4.10 -4.09 1.00
N CYS A 210 -5.04 -3.44 0.31
CA CYS A 210 -4.78 -2.72 -0.94
C CYS A 210 -4.38 -1.24 -0.69
N SER A 211 -4.13 -0.84 0.56
CA SER A 211 -3.69 0.53 0.88
C SER A 211 -2.31 0.81 0.26
N GLY A 212 -2.22 1.89 -0.52
CA GLY A 212 -1.06 2.21 -1.34
C GLY A 212 -0.95 1.40 -2.64
N VAL A 213 -2.06 0.88 -3.17
CA VAL A 213 -2.08 0.19 -4.48
C VAL A 213 -3.02 0.93 -5.43
N VAL A 214 -2.55 1.26 -6.64
CA VAL A 214 -3.36 1.90 -7.69
C VAL A 214 -4.51 0.94 -8.09
N PRO A 215 -5.79 1.34 -7.97
CA PRO A 215 -6.93 0.52 -8.36
C PRO A 215 -6.92 0.24 -9.86
N ALA A 216 -7.19 -1.01 -10.26
CA ALA A 216 -6.76 -1.50 -11.56
C ALA A 216 -7.81 -2.26 -12.40
N CYS A 217 -9.10 -2.03 -12.23
CA CYS A 217 -10.08 -2.62 -13.15
C CYS A 217 -10.53 -1.59 -14.19
N ARG A 218 -9.69 -1.30 -15.19
CA ARG A 218 -10.13 -0.62 -16.42
C ARG A 218 -10.52 -1.66 -17.47
N ILE A 219 -11.81 -1.77 -17.75
CA ILE A 219 -12.35 -2.68 -18.77
C ILE A 219 -13.15 -1.90 -19.82
N PRO A 220 -13.36 -2.42 -21.04
CA PRO A 220 -14.35 -1.84 -21.94
C PRO A 220 -15.72 -1.77 -21.26
N THR A 221 -16.46 -0.68 -21.43
CA THR A 221 -17.82 -0.57 -20.86
C THR A 221 -18.78 -1.56 -21.52
N ALA A 222 -18.59 -1.81 -22.81
CA ALA A 222 -19.32 -2.81 -23.58
C ALA A 222 -18.36 -3.45 -24.59
N PRO A 223 -18.58 -4.72 -25.00
CA PRO A 223 -17.73 -5.38 -25.99
C PRO A 223 -17.85 -4.77 -27.39
N ARG A 224 -19.06 -4.32 -27.77
CA ARG A 224 -19.34 -3.65 -29.05
C ARG A 224 -20.71 -2.97 -29.01
N THR A 225 -20.96 -2.14 -30.02
CA THR A 225 -22.30 -1.61 -30.34
C THR A 225 -23.00 -2.54 -31.32
N PHE A 226 -24.30 -2.78 -31.12
CA PHE A 226 -25.18 -3.48 -32.06
C PHE A 226 -26.13 -2.49 -32.72
N THR A 227 -26.54 -2.80 -33.95
CA THR A 227 -27.68 -2.08 -34.55
C THR A 227 -28.98 -2.54 -33.88
N ILE A 228 -30.03 -1.71 -33.99
CA ILE A 228 -31.35 -2.05 -33.47
C ILE A 228 -31.85 -3.36 -34.12
N ASP A 229 -31.68 -3.51 -35.44
CA ASP A 229 -32.08 -4.72 -36.17
C ASP A 229 -31.38 -5.98 -35.66
N GLN A 230 -30.07 -5.90 -35.36
CA GLN A 230 -29.32 -7.02 -34.78
C GLN A 230 -29.89 -7.44 -33.42
N ILE A 231 -30.22 -6.47 -32.57
CA ILE A 231 -30.84 -6.74 -31.26
C ILE A 231 -32.24 -7.35 -31.44
N GLN A 232 -33.04 -6.85 -32.38
CA GLN A 232 -34.39 -7.38 -32.65
C GLN A 232 -34.35 -8.82 -33.19
N GLN A 233 -33.33 -9.18 -33.98
CA GLN A 233 -33.16 -10.52 -34.53
C GLN A 233 -32.73 -11.55 -33.46
N SER A 234 -31.80 -11.16 -32.57
CA SER A 234 -31.25 -12.06 -31.53
C SER A 234 -31.14 -11.36 -30.18
N PRO A 235 -32.27 -11.04 -29.51
CA PRO A 235 -32.26 -10.18 -28.32
C PRO A 235 -31.54 -10.80 -27.13
N ILE A 236 -31.72 -12.10 -26.89
CA ILE A 236 -31.12 -12.79 -25.72
C ILE A 236 -29.60 -12.91 -25.88
N GLU A 237 -29.15 -13.35 -27.06
CA GLU A 237 -27.73 -13.58 -27.34
C GLU A 237 -26.93 -12.28 -27.26
N HIS A 238 -27.37 -11.26 -28.00
CA HIS A 238 -26.67 -9.97 -28.03
C HIS A 238 -26.74 -9.25 -26.67
N ASN A 239 -27.84 -9.36 -25.93
CA ASN A 239 -27.92 -8.83 -24.56
C ASN A 239 -26.94 -9.55 -23.62
N THR A 240 -26.81 -10.88 -23.73
CA THR A 240 -25.83 -11.65 -22.96
C THR A 240 -24.40 -11.19 -23.24
N GLN A 241 -24.08 -10.93 -24.51
CA GLN A 241 -22.78 -10.40 -24.90
C GLN A 241 -22.52 -9.02 -24.27
N LEU A 242 -23.51 -8.12 -24.27
CA LEU A 242 -23.37 -6.79 -23.63
C LEU A 242 -23.03 -6.87 -22.13
N GLY A 243 -23.45 -7.94 -21.44
CA GLY A 243 -23.17 -8.17 -20.01
C GLY A 243 -21.74 -8.63 -19.66
N PHE A 244 -20.89 -8.93 -20.66
CA PHE A 244 -19.59 -9.58 -20.46
C PHE A 244 -18.69 -8.85 -19.45
N TYR A 245 -18.75 -7.51 -19.42
CA TYR A 245 -17.92 -6.67 -18.57
C TYR A 245 -18.65 -6.11 -17.34
N THR A 246 -19.96 -6.33 -17.20
CA THR A 246 -20.78 -5.61 -16.20
C THR A 246 -21.43 -6.52 -15.17
N ASN A 247 -21.75 -7.77 -15.51
CA ASN A 247 -22.57 -8.65 -14.67
C ASN A 247 -21.99 -8.92 -13.27
N PHE A 248 -20.67 -8.90 -13.12
CA PHE A 248 -20.02 -9.26 -11.86
C PHE A 248 -19.94 -8.11 -10.86
N VAL A 249 -20.14 -6.84 -11.27
CA VAL A 249 -19.86 -5.67 -10.42
C VAL A 249 -20.71 -5.71 -9.15
N ASN A 250 -22.03 -5.87 -9.30
CA ASN A 250 -22.94 -5.94 -8.17
C ASN A 250 -22.77 -7.25 -7.38
N LEU A 251 -22.55 -8.38 -8.06
CA LEU A 251 -22.38 -9.69 -7.42
C LEU A 251 -21.15 -9.75 -6.50
N LEU A 252 -20.13 -8.94 -6.80
CA LEU A 252 -18.86 -8.92 -6.07
C LEU A 252 -18.73 -7.77 -5.08
N ASP A 253 -19.82 -7.01 -4.87
CA ASP A 253 -19.87 -5.81 -4.03
C ASP A 253 -18.72 -4.85 -4.40
N LEU A 254 -18.83 -4.31 -5.61
CA LEU A 254 -17.88 -3.39 -6.21
C LEU A 254 -18.59 -2.10 -6.64
N THR A 255 -17.85 -1.00 -6.64
CA THR A 255 -18.29 0.27 -7.26
C THR A 255 -17.65 0.43 -8.63
N ALA A 256 -18.34 1.11 -9.55
CA ALA A 256 -17.87 1.28 -10.92
C ALA A 256 -18.27 2.64 -11.52
N ILE A 257 -17.42 3.17 -12.40
CA ILE A 257 -17.70 4.38 -13.19
C ILE A 257 -17.32 4.17 -14.65
N ALA A 258 -18.26 4.42 -15.56
CA ALA A 258 -18.05 4.36 -17.01
C ALA A 258 -17.69 5.73 -17.57
N LEU A 259 -16.69 5.78 -18.45
CA LEU A 259 -16.15 7.00 -19.03
C LEU A 259 -16.02 6.88 -20.55
N PRO A 260 -16.32 7.94 -21.31
CA PRO A 260 -15.92 8.04 -22.70
C PRO A 260 -14.40 7.95 -22.85
N ALA A 261 -13.94 7.20 -23.85
CA ALA A 261 -12.53 6.99 -24.16
C ALA A 261 -12.21 7.20 -25.65
N GLY A 262 -13.04 8.00 -26.33
CA GLY A 262 -12.85 8.39 -27.74
C GLY A 262 -13.90 7.81 -28.69
N LEU A 263 -13.64 7.98 -29.99
CA LEU A 263 -14.47 7.47 -31.08
C LEU A 263 -13.77 6.32 -31.80
N ARG A 264 -14.57 5.36 -32.26
CA ARG A 264 -14.15 4.32 -33.19
C ARG A 264 -14.02 4.91 -34.61
N GLN A 265 -13.44 4.13 -35.52
CA GLN A 265 -13.30 4.51 -36.94
C GLN A 265 -14.64 4.78 -37.64
N ASP A 266 -15.73 4.17 -37.19
CA ASP A 266 -17.09 4.39 -37.66
C ASP A 266 -17.82 5.54 -36.93
N HIS A 267 -17.07 6.38 -36.21
CA HIS A 267 -17.55 7.54 -35.45
C HIS A 267 -18.49 7.21 -34.28
N LEU A 268 -18.63 5.94 -33.90
CA LEU A 268 -19.36 5.53 -32.70
C LEU A 268 -18.47 5.65 -31.45
N PRO A 269 -19.03 6.02 -30.28
CA PRO A 269 -18.25 6.17 -29.06
C PRO A 269 -17.72 4.83 -28.54
N PHE A 270 -16.52 4.87 -27.97
CA PHE A 270 -15.95 3.81 -27.17
C PHE A 270 -15.80 4.30 -25.73
N GLY A 271 -16.05 3.41 -24.76
CA GLY A 271 -15.99 3.73 -23.34
C GLY A 271 -15.23 2.68 -22.55
N VAL A 272 -14.67 3.12 -21.42
CA VAL A 272 -14.05 2.25 -20.42
C VAL A 272 -14.76 2.40 -19.09
N THR A 273 -14.94 1.30 -18.38
CA THR A 273 -15.41 1.27 -17.00
C THR A 273 -14.23 1.04 -16.07
N PHE A 274 -14.12 1.89 -15.04
CA PHE A 274 -13.25 1.65 -13.90
C PHE A 274 -14.06 1.01 -12.79
N ILE A 275 -13.55 -0.07 -12.22
CA ILE A 275 -14.18 -0.78 -11.10
C ILE A 275 -13.23 -0.76 -9.91
N SER A 276 -13.79 -0.54 -8.72
CA SER A 276 -13.07 -0.53 -7.46
C SER A 276 -13.89 -1.21 -6.37
N HIS A 277 -13.32 -1.34 -5.18
CA HIS A 277 -13.99 -1.91 -4.01
C HIS A 277 -15.13 -1.01 -3.52
N SER A 278 -16.14 -1.58 -2.87
CA SER A 278 -17.19 -0.80 -2.22
C SER A 278 -16.63 0.31 -1.31
N PHE A 279 -17.36 1.42 -1.25
CA PHE A 279 -17.03 2.63 -0.47
C PHE A 279 -15.78 3.39 -0.95
N THR A 280 -15.25 3.09 -2.14
CA THR A 280 -14.13 3.84 -2.75
C THR A 280 -14.56 4.83 -3.82
N ASP A 281 -15.86 5.15 -3.87
CA ASP A 281 -16.53 5.95 -4.90
C ASP A 281 -15.88 7.32 -5.11
N GLN A 282 -15.51 8.02 -4.03
CA GLN A 282 -14.88 9.33 -4.12
C GLN A 282 -13.47 9.26 -4.75
N ALA A 283 -12.68 8.24 -4.39
CA ALA A 283 -11.37 8.01 -4.99
C ALA A 283 -11.51 7.59 -6.47
N LEU A 284 -12.51 6.76 -6.77
CA LEU A 284 -12.82 6.32 -8.11
C LEU A 284 -13.28 7.50 -9.01
N LEU A 285 -14.08 8.43 -8.48
CA LEU A 285 -14.49 9.66 -9.15
C LEU A 285 -13.31 10.58 -9.47
N LEU A 286 -12.36 10.73 -8.54
CA LEU A 286 -11.16 11.54 -8.76
C LEU A 286 -10.26 10.92 -9.84
N LEU A 287 -10.07 9.61 -9.81
CA LEU A 287 -9.34 8.88 -10.84
C LEU A 287 -10.02 9.05 -12.21
N ALA A 288 -11.34 8.92 -12.22
CA ALA A 288 -12.16 9.03 -13.41
C ALA A 288 -12.11 10.43 -14.04
N ASP A 289 -12.19 11.50 -13.24
CA ASP A 289 -12.07 12.88 -13.73
C ASP A 289 -10.70 13.12 -14.40
N ARG A 290 -9.62 12.68 -13.75
CA ARG A 290 -8.26 12.79 -14.30
C ARG A 290 -8.12 12.04 -15.63
N LEU A 291 -8.59 10.79 -15.67
CA LEU A 291 -8.46 9.95 -16.85
C LEU A 291 -9.37 10.39 -17.99
N HIS A 292 -10.62 10.77 -17.71
CA HIS A 292 -11.54 11.27 -18.71
C HIS A 292 -10.95 12.49 -19.44
N ARG A 293 -10.34 13.42 -18.71
CA ARG A 293 -9.65 14.60 -19.27
C ARG A 293 -8.44 14.25 -20.14
N CYS A 294 -7.82 13.08 -19.95
CA CYS A 294 -6.74 12.59 -20.80
C CYS A 294 -7.23 11.78 -22.00
N LEU A 295 -8.35 11.06 -21.86
CA LEU A 295 -8.83 10.07 -22.83
C LEU A 295 -9.85 10.63 -23.82
N SER A 296 -10.63 11.65 -23.43
CA SER A 296 -11.61 12.30 -24.28
C SER A 296 -11.52 13.81 -24.12
N THR A 297 -11.81 14.54 -25.18
CA THR A 297 -11.91 16.00 -25.15
C THR A 297 -13.36 16.48 -25.24
N PHE A 298 -14.32 15.56 -25.39
CA PHE A 298 -15.73 15.86 -25.62
C PHE A 298 -16.63 14.96 -24.77
N ILE A 299 -17.86 15.42 -24.55
CA ILE A 299 -18.94 14.67 -23.89
C ILE A 299 -20.18 14.77 -24.78
N GLY A 300 -20.86 13.64 -24.99
CA GLY A 300 -22.06 13.57 -25.85
C GLY A 300 -21.75 13.83 -27.33
N TYR A 301 -22.76 14.25 -28.09
CA TYR A 301 -22.65 14.63 -29.51
C TYR A 301 -22.14 16.07 -29.68
N SER A 302 -21.28 16.55 -28.78
CA SER A 302 -20.79 17.92 -28.79
C SER A 302 -19.42 17.99 -29.48
N THR A 303 -19.23 18.98 -30.34
CA THR A 303 -17.93 19.37 -30.91
C THR A 303 -17.14 20.30 -29.99
N THR A 304 -17.69 20.65 -28.82
CA THR A 304 -17.10 21.61 -27.89
C THR A 304 -16.18 20.89 -26.90
N HIS A 305 -14.98 21.43 -26.68
CA HIS A 305 -14.01 20.97 -25.69
C HIS A 305 -14.50 21.24 -24.26
N LEU A 306 -15.55 20.54 -23.82
CA LEU A 306 -16.26 20.79 -22.56
C LEU A 306 -15.39 20.58 -21.32
N LEU A 307 -14.38 19.73 -21.40
CA LEU A 307 -13.57 19.35 -20.24
C LEU A 307 -12.55 20.43 -19.82
N SER A 308 -12.14 21.35 -20.69
CA SER A 308 -11.17 22.41 -20.31
C SER A 308 -11.78 23.46 -19.39
N ASN A 309 -13.11 23.67 -19.46
CA ASN A 309 -13.81 24.74 -18.75
C ASN A 309 -14.57 24.24 -17.50
N THR A 310 -14.43 22.95 -17.16
CA THR A 310 -15.04 22.36 -15.96
C THR A 310 -14.02 22.23 -14.85
N GLN A 311 -14.44 22.52 -13.62
CA GLN A 311 -13.58 22.40 -12.44
C GLN A 311 -13.07 20.96 -12.30
N LYS A 312 -11.76 20.79 -12.16
CA LYS A 312 -11.14 19.50 -11.85
C LYS A 312 -11.61 19.04 -10.47
N LEU A 313 -11.96 17.77 -10.35
CA LEU A 313 -12.24 17.21 -9.03
C LEU A 313 -10.95 17.16 -8.23
N SER A 314 -10.98 17.75 -7.04
CA SER A 314 -9.96 17.61 -6.02
C SER A 314 -10.61 17.09 -4.74
N MET A 315 -9.85 16.37 -3.93
CA MET A 315 -10.23 16.22 -2.53
C MET A 315 -10.21 17.64 -1.94
N LYS A 316 -11.36 18.18 -1.52
CA LYS A 316 -11.36 19.36 -0.65
C LYS A 316 -10.92 18.87 0.74
N GLU A 317 -9.94 19.53 1.33
CA GLU A 317 -9.53 19.37 2.74
C GLU A 317 -10.61 19.89 3.71
N ASN A 318 -11.89 19.59 3.46
CA ASN A 318 -12.94 19.95 4.41
C ASN A 318 -12.95 18.88 5.50
N ASP A 319 -12.30 19.19 6.62
CA ASP A 319 -12.25 18.43 7.87
C ASP A 319 -13.64 17.98 8.39
N GLU A 320 -14.73 18.58 7.90
CA GLU A 320 -16.10 18.32 8.36
C GLU A 320 -16.79 17.07 7.76
N GLN A 321 -16.19 16.42 6.76
CA GLN A 321 -16.83 15.28 6.06
C GLN A 321 -16.18 13.93 6.29
N TRP A 322 -15.23 13.86 7.22
CA TRP A 322 -14.79 12.60 7.77
C TRP A 322 -15.77 12.22 8.88
N ASN A 323 -16.60 11.19 8.66
CA ASN A 323 -17.47 10.63 9.70
C ASN A 323 -16.62 9.93 10.76
N CYS A 324 -15.82 10.72 11.48
CA CYS A 324 -14.75 10.30 12.33
C CYS A 324 -14.84 11.02 13.67
N PHE A 325 -14.36 10.35 14.70
CA PHE A 325 -14.26 10.84 16.05
C PHE A 325 -12.81 11.23 16.32
N LEU A 326 -12.58 12.47 16.77
CA LEU A 326 -11.26 12.93 17.18
C LEU A 326 -10.94 12.45 18.59
N ILE A 327 -9.79 11.78 18.75
CA ILE A 327 -9.31 11.25 20.01
C ILE A 327 -7.86 11.65 20.28
N GLY A 328 -7.62 12.27 21.43
CA GLY A 328 -6.32 12.60 21.98
C GLY A 328 -5.72 11.39 22.70
N VAL A 329 -4.54 10.98 22.26
CA VAL A 329 -3.76 9.89 22.87
C VAL A 329 -2.47 10.42 23.47
N VAL A 330 -2.11 9.92 24.65
CA VAL A 330 -1.01 10.43 25.48
C VAL A 330 -0.02 9.33 25.89
N GLY A 331 -0.32 8.08 25.57
CA GLY A 331 0.38 6.90 26.09
C GLY A 331 0.78 5.90 25.02
N ALA A 332 0.63 4.60 25.32
CA ALA A 332 1.06 3.51 24.45
C ALA A 332 0.43 3.52 23.04
N HIS A 333 -0.59 4.34 22.80
CA HIS A 333 -1.22 4.56 21.48
C HIS A 333 -0.60 5.71 20.66
N LEU A 334 0.35 6.48 21.19
CA LEU A 334 1.10 7.46 20.38
C LEU A 334 1.81 6.74 19.22
N SER A 335 2.07 7.46 18.13
CA SER A 335 2.79 6.94 16.96
C SER A 335 4.05 6.19 17.38
N ASP A 336 4.31 5.05 16.75
CA ASP A 336 5.49 4.21 16.98
C ASP A 336 5.56 3.53 18.37
N LEU A 337 4.49 3.60 19.18
CA LEU A 337 4.40 2.91 20.47
C LEU A 337 3.55 1.63 20.41
N PRO A 338 3.70 0.70 21.38
CA PRO A 338 3.24 -0.69 21.24
C PRO A 338 1.74 -0.92 20.99
N LEU A 339 0.87 0.03 21.33
CA LEU A 339 -0.57 -0.08 21.11
C LEU A 339 -1.09 0.79 19.96
N ASN A 340 -0.21 1.50 19.24
CA ASN A 340 -0.62 2.33 18.10
C ASN A 340 -1.26 1.51 16.98
N TYR A 341 -0.91 0.23 16.83
CA TYR A 341 -1.55 -0.67 15.86
C TYR A 341 -3.08 -0.74 16.05
N GLN A 342 -3.59 -0.56 17.26
CA GLN A 342 -5.04 -0.61 17.54
C GLN A 342 -5.79 0.57 16.91
N LEU A 343 -5.12 1.70 16.70
CA LEU A 343 -5.63 2.82 15.92
C LEU A 343 -5.51 2.53 14.41
N ILE A 344 -4.33 2.06 13.97
CA ILE A 344 -4.05 1.80 12.55
C ILE A 344 -4.96 0.71 11.97
N GLU A 345 -5.19 -0.39 12.69
CA GLU A 345 -6.05 -1.49 12.24
C GLU A 345 -7.52 -1.09 12.06
N ARG A 346 -7.92 0.00 12.72
CA ARG A 346 -9.25 0.63 12.63
C ARG A 346 -9.28 1.79 11.64
N ASN A 347 -8.30 1.89 10.74
CA ASN A 347 -8.16 2.96 9.76
C ASN A 347 -8.12 4.37 10.39
N ALA A 348 -7.71 4.50 11.66
CA ALA A 348 -7.54 5.80 12.28
C ALA A 348 -6.38 6.55 11.61
N ARG A 349 -6.49 7.88 11.50
CA ARG A 349 -5.46 8.73 10.91
C ARG A 349 -4.91 9.70 11.92
N PHE A 350 -3.60 9.85 11.94
CA PHE A 350 -2.95 10.93 12.68
C PHE A 350 -3.37 12.28 12.11
N VAL A 351 -3.76 13.21 12.99
CA VAL A 351 -4.18 14.57 12.63
C VAL A 351 -3.08 15.56 12.96
N ARG A 352 -2.70 15.66 14.24
CA ARG A 352 -1.67 16.60 14.71
C ARG A 352 -1.11 16.22 16.07
N LYS A 353 0.09 16.74 16.38
CA LYS A 353 0.63 16.81 17.74
C LYS A 353 0.21 18.13 18.39
N CYS A 354 -0.06 18.11 19.68
CA CYS A 354 -0.36 19.31 20.47
C CYS A 354 -0.06 19.10 21.96
N ARG A 355 -0.33 20.11 22.78
CA ARG A 355 -0.18 20.01 24.23
C ARG A 355 -1.52 20.21 24.92
N THR A 356 -1.66 19.56 26.08
CA THR A 356 -2.75 19.88 27.01
C THR A 356 -2.52 21.25 27.66
N HIS A 357 -3.57 21.79 28.27
CA HIS A 357 -3.47 22.92 29.19
C HIS A 357 -2.48 22.64 30.33
N GLN A 358 -1.96 23.70 30.97
CA GLN A 358 -0.96 23.63 32.06
C GLN A 358 -1.44 22.92 33.34
N GLU A 359 -2.74 22.68 33.47
CA GLU A 359 -3.35 22.04 34.65
C GLU A 359 -3.36 20.51 34.60
N TYR A 360 -2.67 19.90 33.64
CA TYR A 360 -2.59 18.45 33.51
C TYR A 360 -1.31 17.90 34.10
N ARG A 361 -1.46 16.76 34.78
CA ARG A 361 -0.37 15.95 35.32
C ARG A 361 -0.35 14.60 34.61
N LEU A 362 0.85 14.05 34.46
CA LEU A 362 1.07 12.76 33.83
C LEU A 362 1.72 11.81 34.84
N TYR A 363 1.17 10.62 34.97
CA TYR A 363 1.64 9.59 35.89
C TYR A 363 1.98 8.32 35.12
N ALA A 364 3.09 7.64 35.46
CA ALA A 364 3.38 6.30 34.96
C ALA A 364 2.66 5.28 35.87
N LEU A 365 1.68 4.55 35.30
CA LEU A 365 0.81 3.67 36.07
C LEU A 365 1.51 2.36 36.44
N SER A 366 1.45 2.00 37.73
CA SER A 366 1.94 0.74 38.27
C SER A 366 1.11 -0.44 37.74
N ASN A 367 1.76 -1.59 37.49
CA ASN A 367 1.12 -2.86 37.11
C ASN A 367 0.34 -2.84 35.78
N THR A 368 0.78 -2.04 34.79
CA THR A 368 0.22 -2.08 33.43
C THR A 368 1.20 -2.77 32.47
N ASN A 369 0.69 -3.68 31.63
CA ASN A 369 1.45 -4.29 30.54
C ASN A 369 0.70 -4.11 29.19
N PRO A 370 1.29 -3.44 28.18
CA PRO A 370 2.52 -2.64 28.26
C PRO A 370 2.37 -1.48 29.27
N CYS A 371 3.50 -0.89 29.69
CA CYS A 371 3.50 0.29 30.56
C CYS A 371 2.66 1.42 29.94
N LYS A 372 1.74 1.99 30.73
CA LYS A 372 0.81 3.03 30.29
C LYS A 372 0.89 4.26 31.21
N PRO A 373 0.79 5.47 30.66
CA PRO A 373 0.58 6.65 31.47
C PRO A 373 -0.90 6.87 31.78
N GLY A 374 -1.17 7.58 32.88
CA GLY A 374 -2.45 8.16 33.24
C GLY A 374 -2.36 9.68 33.21
N LEU A 375 -3.26 10.31 32.45
CA LEU A 375 -3.38 11.77 32.35
C LEU A 375 -4.56 12.22 33.21
N ILE A 376 -4.33 13.19 34.11
CA ILE A 376 -5.37 13.73 34.98
C ILE A 376 -5.28 15.25 35.05
N ARG A 377 -6.44 15.92 35.08
CA ARG A 377 -6.49 17.37 35.30
C ARG A 377 -6.51 17.66 36.80
N VAL A 378 -5.59 18.48 37.25
CA VAL A 378 -5.49 18.96 38.64
C VAL A 378 -5.59 20.48 38.62
N THR A 379 -6.78 21.01 38.93
CA THR A 379 -7.06 22.45 38.94
C THR A 379 -6.07 23.19 39.84
N GLY A 380 -5.53 24.31 39.35
CA GLY A 380 -4.54 25.10 40.09
C GLY A 380 -3.10 24.58 40.04
N SER A 381 -2.85 23.40 39.45
CA SER A 381 -1.49 22.97 39.13
C SER A 381 -0.93 23.75 37.93
N ARG A 382 0.40 23.95 37.89
CA ARG A 382 1.11 24.57 36.77
C ARG A 382 2.25 23.65 36.31
N GLY A 383 1.97 22.83 35.30
CA GLY A 383 2.95 22.03 34.57
C GLY A 383 3.24 22.61 33.17
N PRO A 384 4.17 22.01 32.42
CA PRO A 384 4.54 22.46 31.07
C PRO A 384 3.47 22.15 29.98
N GLY A 385 2.27 21.71 30.37
CA GLY A 385 1.37 20.97 29.50
C GLY A 385 1.95 19.60 29.13
N ILE A 386 1.13 18.66 28.67
CA ILE A 386 1.56 17.32 28.29
C ILE A 386 1.40 17.15 26.78
N GLU A 387 2.44 16.68 26.09
CA GLU A 387 2.36 16.36 24.66
C GLU A 387 1.40 15.18 24.42
N ILE A 388 0.48 15.37 23.47
CA ILE A 388 -0.46 14.37 23.00
C ILE A 388 -0.50 14.35 21.46
N GLU A 389 -1.03 13.28 20.91
CA GLU A 389 -1.37 13.17 19.48
C GLU A 389 -2.90 13.11 19.32
N ILE A 390 -3.44 13.87 18.37
CA ILE A 390 -4.85 13.78 17.97
C ILE A 390 -4.96 12.85 16.77
N TRP A 391 -5.86 11.88 16.88
CA TRP A 391 -6.17 10.92 15.84
C TRP A 391 -7.65 11.01 15.45
N ALA A 392 -7.96 10.82 14.17
CA ALA A 392 -9.31 10.70 13.66
C ALA A 392 -9.63 9.22 13.44
N ILE A 393 -10.58 8.67 14.21
CA ILE A 393 -11.03 7.28 14.07
C ILE A 393 -12.40 7.24 13.37
N PRO A 394 -12.62 6.40 12.35
CA PRO A 394 -13.95 6.24 11.75
C PRO A 394 -15.01 5.88 12.81
N ASN A 395 -16.17 6.52 12.76
CA ASN A 395 -17.23 6.36 13.76
C ASN A 395 -17.70 4.91 13.92
N GLU A 396 -17.71 4.13 12.84
CA GLU A 396 -18.02 2.70 12.83
C GLU A 396 -17.05 1.84 13.66
N HIS A 397 -15.83 2.32 13.88
CA HIS A 397 -14.82 1.60 14.67
C HIS A 397 -14.68 2.12 16.10
N LEU A 398 -15.34 3.24 16.46
CA LEU A 398 -15.19 3.89 17.76
C LEU A 398 -15.52 2.94 18.93
N ALA A 399 -16.66 2.25 18.89
CA ALA A 399 -17.06 1.32 19.95
C ALA A 399 -16.04 0.20 20.15
N SER A 400 -15.55 -0.37 19.03
CA SER A 400 -14.54 -1.43 19.07
C SER A 400 -13.20 -0.96 19.64
N PHE A 401 -12.89 0.34 19.57
CA PHE A 401 -11.68 0.93 20.15
C PHE A 401 -11.87 1.18 21.64
N VAL A 402 -12.99 1.80 22.03
CA VAL A 402 -13.29 2.11 23.44
C VAL A 402 -13.37 0.84 24.30
N ASN A 403 -13.87 -0.27 23.74
CA ASN A 403 -13.91 -1.57 24.43
C ASN A 403 -12.54 -2.15 24.79
N LEU A 404 -11.44 -1.67 24.17
CA LEU A 404 -10.08 -2.11 24.48
C LEU A 404 -9.46 -1.37 25.67
N ILE A 405 -10.16 -0.40 26.28
CA ILE A 405 -9.61 0.48 27.30
C ILE A 405 -9.92 -0.12 28.69
N PRO A 406 -8.93 -0.74 29.37
CA PRO A 406 -9.15 -1.28 30.70
C PRO A 406 -9.11 -0.19 31.77
N SER A 407 -9.77 -0.42 32.90
CA SER A 407 -9.54 0.36 34.12
C SER A 407 -8.04 0.32 34.48
N PRO A 408 -7.45 1.42 34.98
CA PRO A 408 -8.10 2.68 35.39
C PRO A 408 -8.19 3.75 34.29
N LEU A 409 -7.99 3.38 33.02
CA LEU A 409 -8.05 4.33 31.91
C LEU A 409 -9.50 4.60 31.50
N THR A 410 -9.78 5.84 31.10
CA THR A 410 -11.09 6.30 30.65
C THR A 410 -10.96 7.22 29.45
N ILE A 411 -12.06 7.44 28.73
CA ILE A 411 -12.15 8.47 27.69
C ILE A 411 -13.00 9.63 28.21
N GLY A 412 -12.38 10.80 28.34
CA GLY A 412 -13.05 12.02 28.79
C GLY A 412 -12.70 13.22 27.92
N ASN A 413 -12.93 14.43 28.44
CA ASN A 413 -12.57 15.68 27.75
C ASN A 413 -11.18 16.15 28.22
N ILE A 414 -10.30 16.44 27.26
CA ILE A 414 -8.98 17.03 27.46
C ILE A 414 -9.03 18.49 26.98
N LEU A 415 -8.72 19.42 27.87
CA LEU A 415 -8.52 20.83 27.53
C LEU A 415 -7.10 21.03 27.00
N LEU A 416 -6.97 21.61 25.81
CA LEU A 416 -5.72 21.90 25.14
C LEU A 416 -5.17 23.28 25.54
N ASP A 417 -3.90 23.54 25.23
CA ASP A 417 -3.25 24.83 25.46
C ASP A 417 -3.84 25.98 24.63
N ASP A 418 -4.39 25.66 23.46
CA ASP A 418 -5.15 26.57 22.58
C ASP A 418 -6.58 26.87 23.08
N GLY A 419 -7.00 26.29 24.22
CA GLY A 419 -8.32 26.46 24.81
C GLY A 419 -9.41 25.57 24.21
N GLN A 420 -9.11 24.78 23.17
CA GLN A 420 -10.04 23.80 22.61
C GLN A 420 -10.17 22.56 23.52
N SER A 421 -11.26 21.82 23.35
CA SER A 421 -11.50 20.56 24.07
C SER A 421 -11.56 19.42 23.06
N VAL A 422 -10.87 18.31 23.36
CA VAL A 422 -10.89 17.08 22.55
C VAL A 422 -11.23 15.89 23.44
N LYS A 423 -11.84 14.85 22.87
CA LYS A 423 -12.01 13.59 23.59
C LYS A 423 -10.65 12.90 23.71
N GLY A 424 -10.34 12.22 24.81
CA GLY A 424 -9.05 11.54 24.92
C GLY A 424 -8.86 10.76 26.20
N PHE A 425 -7.70 10.10 26.29
CA PHE A 425 -7.34 9.24 27.42
C PHE A 425 -7.13 10.05 28.69
N LEU A 426 -7.89 9.71 29.72
CA LEU A 426 -7.72 10.15 31.10
C LEU A 426 -7.53 8.92 32.00
N VAL A 427 -7.21 9.17 33.27
CA VAL A 427 -7.14 8.14 34.30
C VAL A 427 -8.09 8.47 35.45
N GLU A 428 -8.70 7.44 36.02
CA GLU A 428 -9.44 7.57 37.29
C GLU A 428 -8.51 8.03 38.41
N PRO A 429 -8.97 8.87 39.36
CA PRO A 429 -8.12 9.36 40.45
C PRO A 429 -7.39 8.25 41.23
N SER A 430 -8.07 7.12 41.47
CA SER A 430 -7.50 5.94 42.13
C SER A 430 -6.27 5.37 41.42
N GLY A 431 -6.20 5.48 40.10
CA GLY A 431 -5.04 5.05 39.31
C GLY A 431 -3.78 5.88 39.56
N THR A 432 -3.91 7.07 40.16
CA THR A 432 -2.79 7.99 40.39
C THR A 432 -2.15 7.87 41.78
N GLU A 433 -2.85 7.26 42.74
CA GLU A 433 -2.45 7.25 44.16
C GLU A 433 -1.09 6.56 44.40
N THR A 434 -0.78 5.53 43.62
CA THR A 434 0.46 4.73 43.71
C THR A 434 1.36 4.88 42.49
N ALA A 435 1.00 5.79 41.57
CA ALA A 435 1.69 5.96 40.30
C ALA A 435 2.81 7.00 40.41
N LYS A 436 3.88 6.82 39.63
CA LYS A 436 5.02 7.75 39.61
C LYS A 436 4.62 9.01 38.83
N ASP A 437 4.76 10.18 39.45
CA ASP A 437 4.57 11.45 38.75
C ASP A 437 5.71 11.68 37.75
N ILE A 438 5.35 11.84 36.47
CA ILE A 438 6.26 12.06 35.35
C ILE A 438 5.93 13.36 34.60
N THR A 439 5.18 14.27 35.24
CA THR A 439 4.75 15.55 34.66
C THR A 439 5.94 16.38 34.15
N GLN A 440 7.08 16.33 34.85
CA GLN A 440 8.28 17.08 34.52
C GLN A 440 8.89 16.73 33.14
N PHE A 441 8.60 15.54 32.61
CA PHE A 441 9.07 15.13 31.29
C PHE A 441 8.23 15.73 30.16
N GLY A 442 7.07 16.30 30.46
CA GLY A 442 6.21 17.00 29.49
C GLY A 442 5.58 16.11 28.42
N GLY A 443 5.74 14.78 28.49
CA GLY A 443 5.20 13.81 27.54
C GLY A 443 5.69 12.39 27.81
N TRP A 444 4.94 11.38 27.33
CA TRP A 444 5.25 9.97 27.57
C TRP A 444 6.52 9.49 26.86
N LYS A 445 6.71 9.88 25.58
CA LYS A 445 7.92 9.55 24.81
C LYS A 445 9.19 10.09 25.48
N ALA A 446 9.14 11.32 25.98
CA ALA A 446 10.27 11.94 26.70
C ALA A 446 10.63 11.18 27.99
N TYR A 447 9.62 10.67 28.71
CA TYR A 447 9.84 9.84 29.90
C TYR A 447 10.47 8.48 29.55
N LEU A 448 9.99 7.80 28.50
CA LEU A 448 10.56 6.53 28.04
C LEU A 448 12.02 6.68 27.66
N ASN A 449 12.35 7.69 26.84
CA ASN A 449 13.73 7.96 26.43
C ASN A 449 14.66 8.26 27.62
N ALA A 450 14.15 8.92 28.66
CA ALA A 450 14.93 9.23 29.87
C ALA A 450 15.01 8.07 30.87
N SER A 451 14.26 6.99 30.66
CA SER A 451 14.28 5.78 31.50
C SER A 451 15.08 4.64 30.87
N GLU A 452 15.38 4.71 29.57
CA GLU A 452 16.23 3.77 28.82
C GLU A 452 17.72 4.17 28.83
N GLY A 453 18.04 5.41 29.18
CA GLY A 453 19.41 5.89 29.46
C GLY A 453 19.68 5.98 30.95
#